data_AF-A0A2E6PTA9-F1
#
_entry.id   AF-A0A2E6PTA9-F1
#
_cell.length_a   1.000
_cell.length_b   1.000
_cell.length_c   1.000
_cell.angle_alpha   90.00
_cell.angle_beta   90.00
_cell.angle_gamma   90.00
#
_symmetry.space_group_name_H-M   'P 1'
#
loop_
_entity.id
_entity.type
_entity.pdbx_description
1 polymer ?
#
loop_
_entity_poly.entity_id
_entity_poly.type
_entity_poly.pdbx_seq_one_letter_code
_entity_poly.pdbx_strand_id
1 'polypeptide(L)'
;MKNYVTLIQFTIISIMWVATNMSVHAAGRTYEGSGESTAHCSLWSSERLRWPQTSVGREKQECRRRAVRPTEGVIQCRLRTSYIDQETGERMCIYQRGATGQGDMTTSMSKEFSCERSISCNQE
;
A
#
# COMPACT_ATOMS: atom_id res chain seq x y z
N MET A 1 25.55 38.79 -27.44
CA MET A 1 24.16 38.36 -27.16
C MET A 1 23.87 36.95 -27.67
N LYS A 2 24.13 36.59 -28.95
CA LYS A 2 23.92 35.23 -29.47
C LYS A 2 24.56 34.10 -28.65
N ASN A 3 25.81 34.27 -28.21
CA ASN A 3 26.55 33.24 -27.45
C ASN A 3 25.97 33.00 -26.04
N TYR A 4 25.33 34.02 -25.44
CA TYR A 4 24.66 33.88 -24.15
C TYR A 4 23.35 33.11 -24.29
N VAL A 5 22.61 33.36 -25.38
CA VAL A 5 21.35 32.66 -25.66
C VAL A 5 21.61 31.18 -25.95
N THR A 6 22.67 30.84 -26.69
CA THR A 6 23.04 29.43 -26.94
C THR A 6 23.47 28.72 -25.66
N LEU A 7 24.23 29.39 -24.78
CA LEU A 7 24.62 28.82 -23.48
C LEU A 7 23.40 28.54 -22.59
N ILE A 8 22.44 29.47 -22.55
CA ILE A 8 21.19 29.30 -21.78
C ILE A 8 20.34 28.16 -22.36
N GLN A 9 20.30 27.99 -23.68
CA GLN A 9 19.60 26.86 -24.30
C GLN A 9 20.25 25.52 -23.94
N PHE A 10 21.58 25.41 -23.97
CA PHE A 10 22.27 24.17 -23.60
C PHE A 10 22.08 23.81 -22.12
N THR A 11 22.07 24.80 -21.21
CA THR A 11 21.83 24.53 -19.79
C THR A 11 20.41 24.05 -19.53
N ILE A 12 19.40 24.63 -20.18
CA ILE A 12 18.00 24.21 -20.05
C ILE A 12 17.80 22.78 -20.56
N ILE A 13 18.39 22.44 -21.72
CA ILE A 13 18.29 21.09 -22.30
C ILE A 13 18.94 20.05 -21.40
N SER A 14 20.09 20.38 -20.80
CA SER A 14 20.77 19.51 -19.83
C SER A 14 19.92 19.26 -18.58
N ILE A 15 19.25 20.27 -18.04
CA ILE A 15 18.39 20.14 -16.86
C ILE A 15 17.15 19.28 -17.17
N MET A 16 16.56 19.42 -18.36
CA MET A 16 15.40 18.61 -18.78
C MET A 16 15.73 17.12 -18.91
N TRP A 17 16.94 16.76 -19.35
CA TRP A 17 17.36 15.35 -19.47
C TRP A 17 17.58 14.66 -18.12
N VAL A 18 17.92 15.41 -17.06
CA VAL A 18 18.09 14.85 -15.72
C VAL A 18 16.73 14.55 -15.07
N ALA A 19 15.70 15.34 -15.37
CA ALA A 19 14.38 15.22 -14.74
C ALA A 19 13.58 13.98 -15.18
N THR A 20 13.86 13.39 -16.35
CA THR A 20 13.09 12.26 -16.88
C THR A 20 13.42 10.90 -16.25
N ASN A 21 14.44 10.81 -15.39
CA ASN A 21 14.86 9.57 -14.74
C ASN A 21 14.24 9.35 -13.35
N MET A 22 13.28 10.19 -12.93
CA MET A 22 12.59 10.01 -11.65
C MET A 22 11.42 9.02 -11.82
N SER A 23 11.62 7.77 -11.39
CA SER A 23 10.56 6.78 -11.27
C SER A 23 9.66 7.09 -10.06
N VAL A 24 8.56 7.82 -10.29
CA VAL A 24 7.52 8.02 -9.27
C VAL A 24 6.64 6.77 -9.22
N HIS A 25 6.90 5.88 -8.26
CA HIS A 25 6.00 4.76 -7.94
C HIS A 25 4.99 5.21 -6.90
N ALA A 26 3.84 5.70 -7.35
CA ALA A 26 2.67 5.89 -6.49
C ALA A 26 1.99 4.54 -6.26
N ALA A 27 2.52 3.73 -5.33
CA ALA A 27 1.89 2.49 -4.89
C ALA A 27 0.85 2.78 -3.79
N GLY A 28 -0.13 3.62 -4.08
CA GLY A 28 -1.28 3.84 -3.21
C GLY A 28 -2.48 3.07 -3.75
N ARG A 29 -2.74 1.85 -3.25
CA ARG A 29 -4.05 1.21 -3.47
C ARG A 29 -5.00 1.71 -2.39
N THR A 30 -5.86 2.65 -2.73
CA THR A 30 -6.97 3.08 -1.87
C THR A 30 -8.29 2.73 -2.52
N TYR A 31 -9.05 1.83 -1.90
CA TYR A 31 -10.47 1.64 -2.18
C TYR A 31 -11.21 1.63 -0.84
N GLU A 32 -11.67 2.81 -0.42
CA GLU A 32 -12.70 2.91 0.62
C GLU A 32 -14.06 2.61 -0.02
N GLY A 33 -14.43 1.33 -0.03
CA GLY A 33 -15.79 0.90 -0.35
C GLY A 33 -16.65 0.92 0.92
N SER A 34 -17.59 1.85 0.99
CA SER A 34 -18.84 1.89 1.79
C SER A 34 -19.03 0.85 2.93
N GLY A 35 -18.15 0.76 3.92
CA GLY A 35 -18.40 0.00 5.15
C GLY A 35 -18.46 -1.54 5.03
N GLU A 36 -18.40 -2.20 6.19
CA GLU A 36 -18.39 -3.66 6.40
C GLU A 36 -19.51 -4.44 5.67
N SER A 37 -20.59 -3.76 5.30
CA SER A 37 -21.76 -4.33 4.61
C SER A 37 -21.67 -4.31 3.08
N THR A 38 -20.64 -3.71 2.47
CA THR A 38 -20.54 -3.56 1.00
C THR A 38 -19.31 -4.21 0.34
N ALA A 39 -18.62 -5.12 1.03
CA ALA A 39 -17.64 -5.95 0.35
C ALA A 39 -18.34 -6.74 -0.78
N HIS A 40 -17.93 -6.50 -2.04
CA HIS A 40 -18.51 -7.22 -3.20
C HIS A 40 -18.39 -8.74 -3.00
N CYS A 41 -19.41 -9.49 -3.40
CA CYS A 41 -19.36 -10.94 -3.28
C CYS A 41 -18.35 -11.52 -4.28
N SER A 42 -17.38 -12.29 -3.79
CA SER A 42 -16.38 -12.96 -4.63
C SER A 42 -16.89 -14.28 -5.20
N LEU A 43 -17.80 -14.96 -4.48
CA LEU A 43 -18.35 -16.24 -4.88
C LEU A 43 -19.86 -16.27 -4.60
N TRP A 44 -20.64 -16.29 -5.67
CA TRP A 44 -22.08 -16.48 -5.64
C TRP A 44 -22.42 -17.97 -5.65
N SER A 45 -23.53 -18.35 -5.01
CA SER A 45 -24.04 -19.72 -5.14
C SER A 45 -24.41 -20.02 -6.59
N SER A 46 -23.95 -21.14 -7.15
CA SER A 46 -24.29 -21.58 -8.51
C SER A 46 -25.47 -22.54 -8.54
N GLU A 47 -26.03 -22.87 -7.38
CA GLU A 47 -27.19 -23.74 -7.27
C GLU A 47 -28.38 -23.09 -7.97
N ARG A 48 -28.81 -23.71 -9.09
CA ARG A 48 -30.05 -23.33 -9.75
C ARG A 48 -31.19 -23.71 -8.83
N LEU A 49 -32.09 -22.76 -8.58
CA LEU A 49 -33.35 -23.02 -7.90
C LEU A 49 -34.03 -24.21 -8.58
N ARG A 50 -34.25 -25.30 -7.84
CA ARG A 50 -35.01 -26.45 -8.34
C ARG A 50 -36.43 -25.96 -8.61
N TRP A 51 -36.92 -26.24 -9.81
CA TRP A 51 -38.32 -26.00 -10.15
C TRP A 51 -39.23 -26.81 -9.20
N PRO A 52 -40.40 -26.30 -8.75
CA PRO A 52 -41.03 -25.01 -9.10
C PRO A 52 -40.42 -23.83 -8.33
N GLN A 53 -40.20 -22.71 -9.04
CA GLN A 53 -39.85 -21.46 -8.38
C GLN A 53 -41.05 -20.98 -7.56
N THR A 54 -40.81 -20.69 -6.29
CA THR A 54 -41.70 -19.91 -5.43
C THR A 54 -42.21 -18.71 -6.23
N SER A 55 -43.52 -18.65 -6.39
CA SER A 55 -44.21 -17.68 -7.22
C SER A 55 -43.85 -16.26 -6.75
N VAL A 56 -43.71 -15.33 -7.72
CA VAL A 56 -43.42 -13.90 -7.55
C VAL A 56 -42.04 -13.49 -7.04
N GLY A 57 -40.99 -13.93 -7.74
CA GLY A 57 -39.71 -13.22 -7.75
C GLY A 57 -38.52 -14.11 -8.06
N ARG A 58 -37.54 -13.60 -8.79
CA ARG A 58 -36.23 -14.26 -8.87
C ARG A 58 -35.60 -14.11 -7.47
N GLU A 59 -35.58 -15.18 -6.68
CA GLU A 59 -34.95 -15.13 -5.36
C GLU A 59 -33.52 -14.58 -5.48
N LYS A 60 -33.16 -13.66 -4.57
CA LYS A 60 -31.84 -13.03 -4.57
C LYS A 60 -30.79 -14.13 -4.40
N GLN A 61 -29.80 -14.16 -5.28
CA GLN A 61 -28.70 -15.12 -5.22
C GLN A 61 -27.98 -15.01 -3.87
N GLU A 62 -27.76 -16.14 -3.21
CA GLU A 62 -27.05 -16.17 -1.94
C GLU A 62 -25.54 -15.98 -2.16
N CYS A 63 -24.94 -15.05 -1.42
CA CYS A 63 -23.50 -14.84 -1.43
C CYS A 63 -22.82 -15.87 -0.52
N ARG A 64 -21.99 -16.76 -1.08
CA ARG A 64 -21.26 -17.79 -0.32
C ARG A 64 -19.95 -17.27 0.26
N ARG A 65 -19.24 -16.37 -0.45
CA ARG A 65 -17.99 -15.79 0.03
C ARG A 65 -17.88 -14.31 -0.34
N ARG A 66 -17.86 -13.43 0.67
CA ARG A 66 -17.57 -12.01 0.50
C ARG A 66 -16.09 -11.78 0.22
N ALA A 67 -15.76 -10.76 -0.56
CA ALA A 67 -14.37 -10.40 -0.82
C ALA A 67 -13.70 -9.90 0.48
N VAL A 68 -12.43 -10.28 0.67
CA VAL A 68 -11.58 -9.73 1.74
C VAL A 68 -11.25 -8.28 1.39
N ARG A 69 -11.18 -7.40 2.40
CA ARG A 69 -10.79 -6.01 2.17
C ARG A 69 -9.37 -5.96 1.58
N PRO A 70 -9.10 -5.15 0.55
CA PRO A 70 -7.75 -4.94 0.04
C PRO A 70 -6.78 -4.40 1.12
N THR A 71 -7.34 -3.83 2.18
CA THR A 71 -6.65 -3.30 3.37
C THR A 71 -6.14 -4.41 4.31
N GLU A 72 -6.60 -5.65 4.18
CA GLU A 72 -6.12 -6.77 4.99
C GLU A 72 -5.04 -7.52 4.19
N GLY A 73 -3.81 -7.03 4.25
CA GLY A 73 -2.70 -7.64 3.52
C GLY A 73 -1.32 -7.10 3.88
N VAL A 74 -0.29 -7.78 3.39
CA VAL A 74 1.12 -7.40 3.59
C VAL A 74 1.42 -6.10 2.82
N ILE A 75 1.89 -5.09 3.54
CA ILE A 75 2.32 -3.80 3.01
C ILE A 75 3.82 -3.62 3.14
N GLN A 76 4.34 -2.65 2.39
CA GLN A 76 5.73 -2.23 2.50
C GLN A 76 5.87 -1.15 3.57
N CYS A 77 6.69 -1.44 4.58
CA CYS A 77 7.10 -0.53 5.63
C CYS A 77 8.45 0.10 5.28
N ARG A 78 8.64 1.39 5.56
CA ARG A 78 9.91 2.11 5.32
C ARG A 78 10.52 2.59 6.63
N LEU A 79 11.82 2.42 6.78
CA LEU A 79 12.53 2.88 7.97
C LEU A 79 12.43 4.40 8.08
N ARG A 80 11.92 4.89 9.21
CA ARG A 80 11.81 6.31 9.52
C ARG A 80 12.96 6.76 10.39
N THR A 81 13.21 6.04 11.48
CA THR A 81 14.31 6.32 12.40
C THR A 81 14.79 5.05 13.07
N SER A 82 16.05 5.08 13.50
CA SER A 82 16.63 4.03 14.34
C SER A 82 17.41 4.67 15.46
N TYR A 83 17.21 4.20 16.69
CA TYR A 83 17.98 4.63 17.85
C TYR A 83 18.43 3.42 18.66
N ILE A 84 19.45 3.61 19.49
CA ILE A 84 19.88 2.58 20.45
C ILE A 84 19.28 2.97 21.78
N ASP A 85 18.46 2.10 22.32
CA ASP A 85 17.91 2.28 23.64
C ASP A 85 19.00 2.01 24.68
N GLN A 86 19.16 2.94 25.62
CA GLN A 86 20.20 2.87 26.64
C GLN A 86 19.84 1.90 27.76
N GLU A 87 18.55 1.59 27.95
CA GLU A 87 18.11 0.66 28.99
C GLU A 87 18.26 -0.80 28.55
N THR A 88 17.83 -1.11 27.32
CA THR A 88 17.88 -2.47 26.77
C THR A 88 19.17 -2.77 26.03
N GLY A 89 19.91 -1.74 25.57
CA GLY A 89 21.07 -1.89 24.70
C GLY A 89 20.72 -2.37 23.29
N GLU A 90 19.44 -2.51 22.99
CA GLU A 90 18.93 -2.94 21.69
C GLU A 90 18.77 -1.74 20.74
N ARG A 91 18.90 -2.01 19.44
CA ARG A 91 18.59 -1.03 18.40
C ARG A 91 17.10 -1.12 18.10
N MET A 92 16.41 -0.02 18.33
CA MET A 92 15.00 0.16 17.99
C MET A 92 14.90 0.71 16.58
N CYS A 93 14.18 0.00 15.72
CA CYS A 93 13.90 0.40 14.34
C CYS A 93 12.42 0.79 14.24
N ILE A 94 12.15 2.07 13.93
CA ILE A 94 10.79 2.58 13.73
C ILE A 94 10.53 2.67 12.23
N TYR A 95 9.53 1.92 11.79
CA TYR A 95 9.08 1.86 10.40
C TYR A 95 7.74 2.56 10.22
N GLN A 96 7.64 3.40 9.20
CA GLN A 96 6.37 3.97 8.76
C GLN A 96 5.64 2.97 7.88
N ARG A 97 4.38 2.65 8.23
CA ARG A 97 3.52 1.78 7.43
C ARG A 97 3.10 2.50 6.14
N GLY A 98 3.19 1.83 4.99
CA GLY A 98 2.93 2.42 3.68
C GLY A 98 1.46 2.71 3.35
N ALA A 99 0.53 2.46 4.26
CA ALA A 99 -0.90 2.67 4.08
C ALA A 99 -1.45 3.80 4.98
N THR A 100 -2.51 4.46 4.51
CA THR A 100 -3.10 5.63 5.18
C THR A 100 -3.67 5.27 6.55
N GLY A 101 -3.33 6.04 7.58
CA GLY A 101 -3.92 5.90 8.93
C GLY A 101 -3.36 4.74 9.76
N GLN A 102 -2.28 4.10 9.33
CA GLN A 102 -1.76 2.85 9.91
C GLN A 102 -0.67 3.05 10.99
N GLY A 103 -0.20 4.28 11.19
CA GLY A 103 0.80 4.60 12.21
C GLY A 103 2.19 4.03 11.94
N ASP A 104 3.03 4.03 12.99
CA ASP A 104 4.41 3.55 12.95
C ASP A 104 4.52 2.19 13.65
N MET A 105 5.33 1.28 13.11
CA MET A 105 5.67 -0.02 13.67
C MET A 105 7.07 0.00 14.25
N THR A 106 7.25 -0.51 15.47
CA THR A 106 8.56 -0.58 16.12
C THR A 106 8.99 -2.04 16.24
N THR A 107 10.23 -2.33 15.86
CA THR A 107 10.88 -3.62 16.11
C THR A 107 12.22 -3.40 16.80
N SER A 108 12.60 -4.32 17.68
CA SER A 108 13.92 -4.33 18.28
C SER A 108 14.85 -5.29 17.55
N MET A 109 16.14 -4.97 17.54
CA MET A 109 17.22 -5.76 16.96
C MET A 109 18.47 -5.61 17.82
N SER A 110 19.40 -6.57 17.73
CA SER A 110 20.71 -6.44 18.37
C SER A 110 21.50 -5.26 17.79
N LYS A 111 22.37 -4.65 18.61
CA LYS A 111 23.12 -3.42 18.30
C LYS A 111 24.06 -3.58 17.10
N GLU A 112 24.51 -4.80 16.86
CA GLU A 112 25.46 -5.17 15.82
C GLU A 112 24.85 -5.09 14.42
N PHE A 113 23.53 -5.24 14.31
CA PHE A 113 22.83 -5.26 13.02
C PHE A 113 22.21 -3.90 12.68
N SER A 114 22.34 -3.49 11.42
CA SER A 114 21.64 -2.31 10.90
C SER A 114 20.18 -2.63 10.56
N CYS A 115 19.27 -1.72 10.88
CA CYS A 115 17.89 -1.81 10.42
C CYS A 115 17.84 -1.85 8.89
N GLU A 116 17.02 -2.73 8.32
CA GLU A 116 16.77 -2.75 6.88
C GLU A 116 15.99 -1.49 6.47
N ARG A 117 16.21 -0.98 5.26
CA ARG A 117 15.53 0.26 4.80
C ARG A 117 14.04 0.05 4.54
N SER A 118 13.64 -1.16 4.16
CA SER A 118 12.25 -1.51 3.84
C SER A 118 11.96 -2.94 4.19
N ILE A 119 10.84 -3.20 4.86
CA ILE A 119 10.41 -4.54 5.26
C ILE A 119 8.94 -4.77 4.88
N SER A 120 8.56 -6.03 4.74
CA SER A 120 7.15 -6.41 4.64
C SER A 120 6.51 -6.44 6.04
N CYS A 121 5.44 -5.68 6.24
CA CYS A 121 4.71 -5.60 7.51
C CYS A 121 3.20 -5.80 7.27
N ASN A 122 2.46 -6.16 8.32
CA ASN A 122 1.00 -6.29 8.23
C ASN A 122 0.32 -4.92 8.39
N GLN A 123 -0.92 -4.81 7.92
CA GLN A 123 -1.80 -3.67 8.25
C GLN A 123 -2.50 -3.97 9.60
N GLU A 124 -2.64 -2.94 10.43
CA GLU A 124 -3.35 -2.94 11.73
C GLU A 124 -4.69 -2.19 11.66
#